data_AF-A0A6G0Z760-F1
#
_entry.id   AF-A0A6G0Z760-F1
#
_cell.length_a   1.000
_cell.length_b   1.000
_cell.length_c   1.000
_cell.angle_alpha   90.00
_cell.angle_beta   90.00
_cell.angle_gamma   90.00
#
_symmetry.space_group_name_H-M   'P 1'
#
loop_
_entity.id
_entity.type
_entity.pdbx_description
1 polymer ?
#
loop_
_entity_poly.entity_id
_entity_poly.type
_entity_poly.pdbx_seq_one_letter_code
_entity_poly.pdbx_strand_id
1 'polypeptide(L)'
;MSEELLIKLAYDFTIKYKNDISSDFTRQIISLKAYLSSTYQENSFQKMTVQNLGEIIIKDDLTSIFPDFFTGIIIFMTIPVTSASAERSFSKLKLIENYLRNSIGQDRLSNIAILNIERLQVENINVDKIIENLANLKARKKNFLR
;
A
#
# COMPACT_ATOMS: atom_id res chain seq x y z
N MET A 1 -0.50 -4.50 29.87
CA MET A 1 -1.64 -3.72 29.33
C MET A 1 -2.91 -4.31 29.92
N SER A 2 -3.76 -3.50 30.57
CA SER A 2 -5.04 -3.98 31.10
C SER A 2 -5.99 -4.34 29.93
N GLU A 3 -6.83 -5.35 30.14
CA GLU A 3 -7.74 -5.84 29.11
C GLU A 3 -8.78 -4.79 28.70
N GLU A 4 -9.24 -3.97 29.66
CA GLU A 4 -10.12 -2.83 29.41
C GLU A 4 -9.50 -1.80 28.45
N LEU A 5 -8.20 -1.53 28.57
CA LEU A 5 -7.51 -0.59 27.68
C LEU A 5 -7.43 -1.15 26.26
N LEU A 6 -7.17 -2.46 26.12
CA LEU A 6 -7.12 -3.12 24.82
C LEU A 6 -8.48 -3.07 24.12
N ILE A 7 -9.56 -3.32 24.85
CA ILE A 7 -10.93 -3.24 24.33
C ILE A 7 -11.25 -1.82 23.88
N LYS A 8 -10.90 -0.81 24.69
CA LYS A 8 -11.11 0.59 24.33
C LYS A 8 -10.37 0.97 23.04
N LEU A 9 -9.09 0.60 22.94
CA LEU A 9 -8.28 0.89 21.75
C LEU A 9 -8.80 0.17 20.51
N ALA A 10 -9.26 -1.08 20.66
CA ALA A 10 -9.89 -1.83 19.57
C ALA A 10 -11.17 -1.12 19.10
N TYR A 11 -11.98 -0.65 20.04
CA TYR A 11 -13.20 0.10 19.72
C TYR A 11 -12.89 1.43 19.00
N ASP A 12 -11.92 2.21 19.49
CA ASP A 12 -11.49 3.44 18.83
C ASP A 12 -10.98 3.18 17.40
N PHE A 13 -10.29 2.06 17.18
CA PHE A 13 -9.82 1.63 15.86
C PHE A 13 -10.97 1.28 14.92
N THR A 14 -11.98 0.54 15.40
CA THR A 14 -13.18 0.22 14.61
C THR A 14 -13.94 1.48 14.19
N ILE A 15 -14.03 2.49 15.06
CA ILE A 15 -14.66 3.77 14.72
C ILE A 15 -13.87 4.48 13.62
N LYS A 16 -12.54 4.50 13.73
CA LYS A 16 -11.67 5.17 12.77
C LYS A 16 -11.73 4.53 11.38
N TYR A 17 -11.79 3.20 11.31
CA TYR A 17 -11.81 2.43 10.06
C TYR A 17 -13.13 1.70 9.84
N LYS A 18 -14.25 2.36 10.17
CA LYS A 18 -15.61 1.77 10.12
C LYS A 18 -16.05 1.19 8.76
N ASN A 19 -15.39 1.58 7.68
CA ASN A 19 -15.68 1.08 6.33
C ASN A 19 -14.92 -0.21 6.02
N ASP A 20 -13.79 -0.44 6.70
CA ASP A 20 -12.85 -1.54 6.43
C ASP A 20 -12.90 -2.61 7.52
N ILE A 21 -13.38 -2.27 8.72
CA ILE A 21 -13.30 -3.10 9.92
C ILE A 21 -14.69 -3.20 10.56
N SER A 22 -15.12 -4.43 10.80
CA SER A 22 -16.40 -4.71 11.45
C SER A 22 -16.34 -4.53 12.98
N SER A 23 -17.50 -4.51 13.63
CA SER A 23 -17.60 -4.49 15.09
C SER A 23 -17.08 -5.78 15.75
N ASP A 24 -16.86 -6.86 14.98
CA ASP A 24 -16.33 -8.14 15.46
C ASP A 24 -14.82 -8.09 15.74
N PHE A 25 -14.11 -7.05 15.28
CA PHE A 25 -12.69 -6.85 15.50
C PHE A 25 -12.27 -6.96 16.97
N THR A 26 -13.05 -6.40 17.89
CA THR A 26 -12.76 -6.47 19.34
C THR A 26 -12.76 -7.92 19.84
N ARG A 27 -13.72 -8.73 19.38
CA ARG A 27 -13.81 -10.15 19.72
C ARG A 27 -12.66 -10.95 19.11
N GLN A 28 -12.31 -10.64 17.86
CA GLN A 28 -11.18 -11.28 17.17
C GLN A 28 -9.86 -10.99 17.89
N ILE A 29 -9.62 -9.76 18.36
CA ILE A 29 -8.42 -9.42 19.14
C ILE A 29 -8.32 -10.22 20.44
N ILE A 30 -9.42 -10.35 21.19
CA ILE A 30 -9.42 -11.11 22.45
C ILE A 30 -9.14 -12.59 22.18
N SER A 31 -9.79 -13.14 21.15
CA SER A 31 -9.64 -14.54 20.76
C SER A 31 -8.23 -14.83 20.26
N LEU A 32 -7.67 -13.94 19.44
CA LEU A 32 -6.30 -14.02 18.96
C LEU A 32 -5.30 -13.91 20.09
N LYS A 33 -5.50 -12.98 21.04
CA LYS A 33 -4.65 -12.86 22.23
C LYS A 33 -4.62 -14.17 23.02
N ALA A 34 -5.77 -14.81 23.21
CA ALA A 34 -5.86 -16.10 23.89
C ALA A 34 -5.14 -17.22 23.11
N TYR A 35 -5.36 -17.30 21.79
CA TYR A 35 -4.69 -18.27 20.91
C TYR A 35 -3.17 -18.11 20.93
N LEU A 36 -2.70 -16.86 20.86
CA LEU A 36 -1.28 -16.56 20.94
C LEU A 36 -0.77 -17.02 22.31
N SER A 37 -1.33 -16.52 23.42
CA SER A 37 -0.92 -16.93 24.77
C SER A 37 -0.88 -18.44 25.02
N SER A 38 -1.73 -19.25 24.37
CA SER A 38 -1.68 -20.72 24.48
C SER A 38 -0.62 -21.39 23.61
N THR A 39 -0.25 -20.76 22.48
CA THR A 39 0.59 -21.38 21.43
C THR A 39 2.08 -21.05 21.59
N TYR A 40 2.44 -19.90 22.16
CA TYR A 40 3.85 -19.55 22.41
C TYR A 40 4.11 -19.16 23.86
N GLN A 41 5.37 -19.22 24.30
CA GLN A 41 5.78 -18.77 25.64
C GLN A 41 5.76 -17.24 25.74
N GLU A 42 5.37 -16.68 26.90
CA GLU A 42 5.18 -15.22 27.10
C GLU A 42 6.38 -14.36 26.65
N ASN A 43 7.60 -14.84 26.85
CA ASN A 43 8.83 -14.12 26.50
C ASN A 43 9.05 -13.97 24.98
N SER A 44 8.37 -14.77 24.15
CA SER A 44 8.47 -14.70 22.69
C SER A 44 7.53 -13.65 22.07
N PHE A 45 6.37 -13.38 22.69
CA PHE A 45 5.40 -12.40 22.20
C PHE A 45 5.88 -10.97 22.26
N GLN A 46 6.55 -10.59 23.35
CA GLN A 46 6.96 -9.20 23.57
C GLN A 46 7.99 -8.70 22.54
N LYS A 47 8.67 -9.60 21.81
CA LYS A 47 9.67 -9.26 20.79
C LYS A 47 9.15 -9.38 19.37
N MET A 48 7.89 -9.78 19.17
CA MET A 48 7.35 -10.05 17.85
C MET A 48 6.99 -8.75 17.13
N THR A 49 7.42 -8.59 15.88
CA THR A 49 7.02 -7.45 15.05
C THR A 49 5.64 -7.69 14.42
N VAL A 50 4.98 -6.62 13.97
CA VAL A 50 3.70 -6.74 13.25
C VAL A 50 3.85 -7.58 11.97
N GLN A 51 5.01 -7.53 11.33
CA GLN A 51 5.30 -8.36 10.15
C GLN A 51 5.32 -9.85 10.52
N ASN A 52 5.98 -10.22 11.62
CA ASN A 52 6.00 -11.60 12.09
C ASN A 52 4.61 -12.10 12.51
N LEU A 53 3.78 -11.22 13.09
CA LEU A 53 2.37 -11.55 13.36
C LEU A 53 1.58 -11.84 12.08
N GLY A 54 1.78 -11.04 11.04
CA GLY A 54 1.20 -11.28 9.72
C GLY A 54 1.64 -12.61 9.10
N GLU A 55 2.93 -12.94 9.20
CA GLU A 55 3.47 -14.22 8.72
C GLU A 55 2.86 -15.43 9.45
N ILE A 56 2.66 -15.34 10.77
CA ILE A 56 2.04 -16.40 11.56
C ILE A 56 0.58 -16.60 11.16
N ILE A 57 -0.17 -15.52 11.01
CA ILE A 57 -1.59 -15.59 10.63
C ILE A 57 -1.77 -16.26 9.27
N ILE A 58 -0.85 -16.00 8.33
CA ILE A 58 -0.86 -16.63 7.01
C ILE A 58 -0.44 -18.10 7.11
N LYS A 59 0.61 -18.40 7.88
CA LYS A 59 1.15 -19.75 8.02
C LYS A 59 0.18 -20.71 8.70
N ASP A 60 -0.54 -20.23 9.70
CA ASP A 60 -1.48 -21.01 10.51
C ASP A 60 -2.92 -20.96 9.92
N ASP A 61 -3.09 -20.39 8.72
CA ASP A 61 -4.37 -20.23 8.01
C ASP A 61 -5.47 -19.52 8.83
N LEU A 62 -5.06 -18.59 9.69
CA LEU A 62 -5.94 -17.85 10.59
C LEU A 62 -6.63 -16.65 9.91
N THR A 63 -6.32 -16.41 8.63
CA THR A 63 -6.88 -15.29 7.84
C THR A 63 -8.40 -15.35 7.72
N SER A 64 -8.95 -16.56 7.64
CA SER A 64 -10.40 -16.82 7.57
C SER A 64 -11.08 -16.69 8.94
N ILE A 65 -10.34 -16.92 10.02
CA ILE A 65 -10.83 -16.91 11.41
C ILE A 65 -10.79 -15.49 11.99
N PHE A 66 -9.78 -14.70 11.64
CA PHE A 66 -9.59 -13.32 12.11
C PHE A 66 -9.46 -12.33 10.94
N PRO A 67 -10.49 -12.19 10.09
CA PRO A 67 -10.43 -11.35 8.89
C PRO A 67 -10.24 -9.86 9.20
N ASP A 68 -10.91 -9.34 10.22
CA ASP A 68 -10.78 -7.91 10.58
C ASP A 68 -9.40 -7.61 11.17
N PHE A 69 -8.82 -8.55 11.91
CA PHE A 69 -7.46 -8.41 12.42
C PHE A 69 -6.43 -8.40 11.29
N PHE A 70 -6.59 -9.28 10.30
CA PHE A 70 -5.73 -9.31 9.12
C PHE A 70 -5.84 -8.01 8.31
N THR A 71 -7.04 -7.48 8.12
CA THR A 71 -7.26 -6.15 7.52
C THR A 71 -6.55 -5.06 8.32
N GLY A 72 -6.62 -5.10 9.66
CA GLY A 72 -5.88 -4.19 10.53
C GLY A 72 -4.36 -4.23 10.31
N ILE A 73 -3.79 -5.43 10.13
CA ILE A 73 -2.37 -5.60 9.80
C ILE A 73 -2.04 -4.98 8.43
N ILE A 74 -2.88 -5.19 7.42
CA ILE A 74 -2.69 -4.59 6.09
C ILE A 74 -2.72 -3.05 6.19
N ILE A 75 -3.68 -2.49 6.92
CA ILE A 75 -3.76 -1.04 7.17
C ILE A 75 -2.47 -0.56 7.84
N PHE A 76 -1.98 -1.27 8.87
CA PHE A 76 -0.73 -0.90 9.54
C PHE A 76 0.48 -0.94 8.60
N MET A 77 0.61 -1.98 7.76
CA MET A 77 1.75 -2.15 6.84
C MET A 77 1.69 -1.19 5.64
N THR A 78 0.51 -0.70 5.27
CA THR A 78 0.32 0.25 4.17
C THR A 78 0.49 1.70 4.60
N ILE A 79 0.35 2.01 5.90
CA ILE A 79 0.65 3.34 6.42
C ILE A 79 2.14 3.60 6.26
N PRO A 80 2.55 4.67 5.54
CA PRO A 80 3.96 5.01 5.43
C PRO A 80 4.50 5.41 6.81
N VAL A 81 5.32 4.54 7.39
CA VAL A 81 5.97 4.78 8.69
C VAL A 81 6.94 5.98 8.62
N THR A 82 7.43 6.29 7.42
CA THR A 82 8.35 7.40 7.18
C THR A 82 7.89 8.28 6.03
N SER A 83 7.91 9.60 6.22
CA SER A 83 7.73 10.59 5.14
C SER A 83 8.89 10.58 4.14
N ALA A 84 10.03 9.96 4.47
CA ALA A 84 11.25 9.97 3.66
C ALA A 84 11.05 9.55 2.19
N SER A 85 10.20 8.55 1.92
CA SER A 85 9.91 8.12 0.53
C SER A 85 9.11 9.19 -0.24
N ALA A 86 8.13 9.81 0.43
CA ALA A 86 7.37 10.92 -0.15
C ALA A 86 8.27 12.15 -0.35
N GLU A 87 9.07 12.53 0.66
CA GLU A 87 10.03 13.64 0.59
C GLU A 87 11.06 13.44 -0.52
N ARG A 88 11.61 12.22 -0.69
CA ARG A 88 12.50 11.88 -1.79
C ARG A 88 11.81 12.05 -3.14
N SER A 89 10.55 11.63 -3.25
CA SER A 89 9.74 11.77 -4.48
C SER A 89 9.46 13.24 -4.80
N PHE A 90 9.09 14.06 -3.81
CA PHE A 90 8.88 15.50 -3.98
C PHE A 90 10.18 16.26 -4.27
N SER A 91 11.30 15.84 -3.70
CA SER A 91 12.63 16.39 -4.03
C SER A 91 12.98 16.15 -5.50
N LYS A 92 12.71 14.95 -6.02
CA LYS A 92 12.87 14.64 -7.44
C LYS A 92 11.91 15.45 -8.32
N LEU A 93 10.65 15.60 -7.90
CA LEU A 93 9.68 16.43 -8.61
C LEU A 93 10.15 17.88 -8.72
N LYS A 94 10.66 18.46 -7.63
CA LYS A 94 11.20 19.82 -7.60
C LYS A 94 12.37 20.01 -8.56
N LEU A 95 13.22 18.99 -8.74
CA LEU A 95 14.30 19.03 -9.75
C LEU A 95 13.73 19.05 -11.18
N ILE A 96 12.70 18.24 -11.45
CA ILE A 96 12.02 18.20 -12.76
C ILE A 96 11.34 19.53 -13.06
N GLU A 97 10.61 20.09 -12.08
CA GLU A 97 9.95 21.40 -12.19
C GLU A 97 10.96 22.51 -12.50
N ASN A 98 12.06 22.56 -11.76
CA ASN A 98 13.09 23.57 -11.95
C ASN A 98 13.75 23.46 -13.34
N TYR A 99 14.01 22.24 -13.81
CA TYR A 99 14.59 22.00 -15.14
C TYR A 99 13.63 22.40 -16.28
N LEU A 100 12.33 22.17 -16.11
CA LEU A 100 11.31 22.37 -17.15
C LEU A 100 10.49 23.67 -16.99
N ARG A 101 10.89 24.56 -16.06
CA ARG A 101 10.12 25.71 -15.57
C ARG A 101 9.56 26.64 -16.64
N ASN A 102 10.20 26.72 -17.80
CA ASN A 102 9.80 27.60 -18.90
C ASN A 102 9.11 26.87 -20.07
N SER A 103 8.79 25.57 -19.96
CA SER A 103 8.38 24.76 -21.13
C SER A 103 7.33 23.66 -20.88
N ILE A 104 6.75 23.55 -19.68
CA ILE A 104 5.82 22.46 -19.35
C ILE A 104 4.53 22.92 -18.69
N GLY A 105 3.40 22.37 -19.13
CA GLY A 105 2.09 22.51 -18.47
C GLY A 105 1.89 21.45 -17.37
N GLN A 106 0.93 21.69 -16.48
CA GLN A 106 0.68 20.85 -15.29
C GLN A 106 0.43 19.38 -15.63
N ASP A 107 -0.41 19.08 -16.62
CA ASP A 107 -0.70 17.68 -17.01
C ASP A 107 0.55 16.91 -17.44
N ARG A 108 1.42 17.58 -18.21
CA ARG A 108 2.67 16.97 -18.68
C ARG A 108 3.67 16.78 -17.54
N LEU A 109 3.68 17.69 -16.57
CA LEU A 109 4.49 17.57 -15.36
C LEU A 109 4.04 16.38 -14.51
N SER A 110 2.74 16.25 -14.23
CA SER A 110 2.17 15.13 -13.46
C SER A 110 2.49 13.79 -14.11
N ASN A 111 2.35 13.69 -15.44
CA ASN A 111 2.68 12.46 -16.18
C ASN A 111 4.17 12.09 -16.06
N ILE A 112 5.08 13.07 -16.18
CA ILE A 112 6.53 12.82 -16.01
C ILE A 112 6.87 12.45 -14.56
N ALA A 113 6.21 13.07 -13.59
CA ALA A 113 6.38 12.76 -12.18
C ALA A 113 6.04 11.29 -11.89
N ILE A 114 4.89 10.82 -12.39
CA ILE A 114 4.46 9.42 -12.24
C ILE A 114 5.48 8.46 -12.85
N LEU A 115 5.99 8.74 -14.05
CA LEU A 115 7.02 7.92 -14.69
C LEU A 115 8.33 7.86 -13.87
N ASN A 116 8.68 8.94 -13.17
CA ASN A 116 9.88 8.99 -12.34
C ASN A 116 9.69 8.28 -10.98
N ILE A 117 8.49 8.37 -10.39
CA ILE A 117 8.13 7.67 -9.16
C ILE A 117 8.11 6.16 -9.42
N GLU A 118 7.45 5.74 -10.50
CA GLU A 118 7.29 4.33 -10.91
C GLU A 118 8.44 3.85 -11.80
N ARG A 119 9.65 4.38 -11.61
CA ARG A 119 10.79 4.12 -12.50
C ARG A 119 11.07 2.62 -12.72
N LEU A 120 10.95 1.81 -11.67
CA LEU A 120 11.17 0.36 -11.74
C LEU A 120 10.18 -0.34 -12.69
N GLN A 121 8.92 0.10 -12.69
CA GLN A 121 7.90 -0.40 -13.62
C GLN A 121 8.18 0.12 -15.03
N VAL A 122 8.57 1.39 -15.16
CA VAL A 122 8.87 2.04 -16.44
C VAL A 122 10.06 1.40 -17.15
N GLU A 123 11.07 0.93 -16.44
CA GLU A 123 12.21 0.22 -17.02
C GLU A 123 11.80 -1.09 -17.73
N ASN A 124 10.66 -1.68 -17.35
CA ASN A 124 10.12 -2.89 -18.00
C ASN A 124 9.19 -2.58 -19.18
N ILE A 125 8.92 -1.31 -19.48
CA ILE A 125 8.03 -0.92 -20.57
C ILE A 125 8.77 -1.03 -21.91
N ASN A 126 8.18 -1.76 -22.86
CA ASN A 126 8.70 -1.86 -24.22
C ASN A 126 8.44 -0.54 -25.00
N VAL A 127 9.48 0.28 -25.10
CA VAL A 127 9.43 1.59 -25.78
C VAL A 127 9.15 1.44 -27.27
N ASP A 128 9.69 0.41 -27.94
CA ASP A 128 9.48 0.18 -29.37
C ASP A 128 8.00 -0.04 -29.70
N LYS A 129 7.31 -0.83 -28.86
CA LYS A 129 5.87 -1.05 -28.98
C LYS A 129 5.08 0.24 -28.79
N ILE A 130 5.51 1.13 -27.89
CA ILE A 130 4.88 2.45 -27.71
C ILE A 130 5.08 3.31 -28.95
N ILE A 131 6.28 3.33 -29.51
CA ILE A 131 6.59 4.09 -30.73
C ILE A 131 5.71 3.59 -31.88
N GLU A 132 5.62 2.28 -32.07
CA GLU A 132 4.78 1.67 -33.11
C GLU A 132 3.30 2.02 -32.91
N ASN A 133 2.78 1.91 -31.69
CA ASN A 133 1.40 2.29 -31.39
C ASN A 133 1.13 3.77 -31.68
N LEU A 134 2.04 4.67 -31.26
CA LEU A 134 1.90 6.10 -31.53
C LEU A 134 1.98 6.42 -33.03
N ALA A 135 2.87 5.73 -33.76
CA ALA A 135 2.98 5.86 -35.21
C ALA A 135 1.68 5.40 -35.89
N ASN A 136 1.12 4.26 -35.48
CA ASN A 136 -0.15 3.74 -36.00
C ASN A 136 -1.35 4.66 -35.69
N LEU A 137 -1.37 5.28 -34.51
CA LEU A 137 -2.42 6.24 -34.13
C LEU A 137 -2.33 7.55 -34.92
N LYS A 138 -1.12 8.02 -35.22
CA LYS A 138 -0.90 9.24 -36.02
C LYS A 138 -0.88 8.98 -37.54
N ALA A 139 -0.81 7.73 -37.97
CA ALA A 139 -0.80 7.37 -39.38
C ALA A 139 -2.15 7.75 -40.03
N ARG A 140 -2.09 8.63 -41.02
CA ARG A 140 -3.25 8.91 -41.88
C ARG A 140 -3.52 7.68 -42.75
N LYS A 141 -4.63 6.97 -42.49
CA LYS A 141 -5.10 5.89 -43.35
C LYS A 141 -5.57 6.48 -44.68
N LYS A 142 -4.75 6.38 -45.74
CA LYS A 142 -5.19 6.66 -47.11
C LYS A 142 -5.87 5.41 -47.67
N ASN A 143 -7.18 5.48 -47.88
CA ASN A 143 -7.91 4.48 -48.63
C ASN A 143 -7.68 4.73 -50.12
N PHE A 144 -6.87 3.90 -50.75
CA PHE A 144 -6.78 3.88 -52.20
C PHE A 144 -7.99 3.11 -52.73
N LEU A 145 -8.97 3.85 -53.28
CA LEU A 145 -10.07 3.26 -54.02
C LEU A 145 -9.48 2.56 -55.25
N ARG A 146 -9.77 1.27 -55.40
CA ARG A 146 -9.48 0.47 -56.59
C ARG A 146 -10.56 0.67 -57.64
#